data_AF-A0AAE4I044-F1
#
_entry.id   AF-A0AAE4I044-F1
#
_cell.length_a   1.000
_cell.length_b   1.000
_cell.length_c   1.000
_cell.angle_alpha   90.00
_cell.angle_beta   90.00
_cell.angle_gamma   90.00
#
_symmetry.space_group_name_H-M   'P 1'
#
loop_
_entity.id
_entity.type
_entity.pdbx_description
1 polymer ?
#
loop_
_entity_poly.entity_id
_entity_poly.type
_entity_poly.pdbx_seq_one_letter_code
_entity_poly.pdbx_strand_id
1 'polypeptide(L)'
;MISEKQKQLIVALGVLLVGEVMAVISIGLIYFNKDFFSGHINVIKTFINASTAFFGCFFSFLAALLMFQFLKYHEKQKEVKRTTRLYKKLKKEYRNNYAVLIDLGKEITNGSTELAKLLRENQKIRELFVLAVYRLDFVMYDSYYHMTDWQPIHVNEKHSERYLELFEQSHQIEYLCQAIVENKISTEESLRQLLVLITQKIDCLHQRQTVLDLKEQPVELDSEYVLETEPAGVEMVQE
;
A
#
# COMPACT_ATOMS: atom_id res chain seq x y z
N MET A 1 20.94 8.06 -3.86
CA MET A 1 20.17 8.80 -2.82
C MET A 1 20.41 8.12 -1.48
N ILE A 2 20.88 8.87 -0.47
CA ILE A 2 21.07 8.35 0.89
C ILE A 2 19.69 8.13 1.51
N SER A 3 19.43 6.91 2.00
CA SER A 3 18.17 6.54 2.66
C SER A 3 17.96 7.38 3.93
N GLU A 4 16.71 7.64 4.29
CA GLU A 4 16.36 8.42 5.50
C GLU A 4 16.97 7.82 6.78
N LYS A 5 17.12 6.48 6.82
CA LYS A 5 17.83 5.77 7.90
C LYS A 5 19.33 6.07 7.94
N GLN A 6 19.97 6.20 6.78
CA GLN A 6 21.39 6.54 6.68
C GLN A 6 21.66 7.99 7.07
N LYS A 7 20.75 8.92 6.74
CA LYS A 7 20.87 10.33 7.19
C LYS A 7 20.83 10.45 8.71
N GLN A 8 19.93 9.72 9.36
CA GLN A 8 19.84 9.69 10.83
C GLN A 8 21.06 9.08 11.47
N LEU A 9 21.60 7.99 10.91
CA LEU A 9 22.83 7.36 11.38
C LEU A 9 24.02 8.32 11.30
N ILE A 10 24.14 9.07 10.19
CA ILE A 10 25.21 10.07 9.99
C ILE A 10 25.10 11.20 11.01
N VAL A 11 23.89 11.71 11.28
CA VAL A 11 23.69 12.76 12.29
C VAL A 11 24.01 12.23 13.69
N ALA A 12 23.59 11.01 14.03
CA ALA A 12 23.91 10.40 15.32
C ALA A 12 25.42 10.19 15.51
N LEU A 13 26.13 9.71 14.48
CA LEU A 13 27.58 9.60 14.46
C LEU A 13 28.26 10.97 14.59
N GLY A 14 27.75 12.00 13.91
CA GLY A 14 28.27 13.35 14.00
C GLY A 14 28.17 13.94 15.41
N VAL A 15 27.02 13.75 16.08
CA VAL A 15 26.83 14.21 17.46
C VAL A 15 27.75 13.45 18.43
N LEU A 16 27.91 12.14 18.25
CA LEU A 16 28.79 11.33 19.09
C LEU A 16 30.25 11.74 18.93
N LEU A 17 30.70 11.99 17.70
CA LEU A 17 32.07 12.39 17.38
C LEU A 17 32.40 13.79 17.92
N VAL A 18 31.46 14.74 17.83
CA VAL A 18 31.62 16.07 18.47
C VAL A 18 31.67 15.94 20.01
N GLY A 19 30.86 15.07 20.60
CA GLY A 19 30.89 14.77 22.03
C GLY A 19 32.24 14.22 22.49
N GLU A 20 32.80 13.26 21.77
CA GLU A 20 34.13 12.69 22.06
C GLU A 20 35.24 13.72 21.92
N VAL A 21 35.23 14.53 20.85
CA VAL A 21 36.23 15.59 20.64
C VAL A 21 36.19 16.60 21.79
N MET A 22 35.00 17.02 22.22
CA MET A 22 34.86 17.94 23.36
C MET A 22 35.33 17.32 24.68
N ALA A 23 35.10 16.02 24.90
CA ALA A 23 35.58 15.31 26.08
C ALA A 23 37.12 15.21 26.09
N VAL A 24 37.73 14.87 24.96
CA VAL A 24 39.20 14.78 24.82
C VAL A 24 39.85 16.15 24.99
N ILE A 25 39.30 17.21 24.39
CA ILE A 25 39.79 18.59 24.57
C ILE A 25 39.68 19.03 26.04
N SER A 26 38.56 18.69 26.70
CA SER A 26 38.36 19.03 28.12
C SER A 26 39.36 18.32 29.03
N ILE A 27 39.62 17.03 28.79
CA ILE A 27 40.64 16.25 29.52
C ILE A 27 42.03 16.82 29.25
N GLY A 28 42.34 17.16 27.99
CA GLY A 28 43.61 17.77 27.61
C GLY A 28 43.84 19.11 28.32
N LEU A 29 42.85 20.01 28.32
CA LEU A 29 42.92 21.31 29.00
C LEU A 29 43.13 21.16 30.51
N ILE A 30 42.47 20.19 31.14
CA ILE A 30 42.63 19.87 32.56
C ILE A 30 44.03 19.32 32.85
N TYR A 31 44.55 18.44 31.99
CA TYR A 31 45.87 17.85 32.15
C TYR A 31 46.99 18.88 32.03
N PHE A 32 46.90 19.79 31.05
CA PHE A 32 47.91 20.84 30.83
C PHE A 32 47.85 21.98 31.85
N ASN A 33 46.71 22.21 32.52
CA ASN A 33 46.54 23.26 33.54
C ASN A 33 46.39 22.70 34.97
N LYS A 34 46.95 21.51 35.22
CA LYS A 34 46.79 20.74 36.47
C LYS A 34 47.11 21.54 37.73
N ASP A 35 48.12 22.42 37.69
CA ASP A 35 48.55 23.22 38.84
C ASP A 35 47.53 24.32 39.20
N PHE A 36 46.85 24.90 38.21
CA PHE A 36 45.78 25.88 38.43
C PHE A 36 44.50 25.22 38.98
N PHE A 37 44.15 24.03 38.48
CA PHE A 37 42.92 23.35 38.86
C PHE A 37 43.03 22.54 40.17
N SER A 38 44.20 22.00 40.50
CA SER A 38 44.42 21.19 41.71
C SER A 38 44.26 21.96 43.03
N GLY A 39 44.44 23.28 43.02
CA GLY A 39 44.29 24.14 44.20
C GLY A 39 42.86 24.61 44.51
N HIS A 40 41.94 24.54 43.54
CA HIS A 40 40.62 25.19 43.65
C HIS A 40 39.42 24.30 43.32
N ILE A 41 39.61 23.18 42.61
CA ILE A 41 38.52 22.33 42.12
C ILE A 41 38.89 20.86 42.32
N ASN A 42 37.99 20.07 42.90
CA ASN A 42 38.12 18.62 42.86
C ASN A 42 37.82 18.14 41.44
N VAL A 43 38.87 18.05 40.63
CA VAL A 43 38.83 17.76 39.19
C VAL A 43 38.09 16.46 38.90
N ILE A 44 38.34 15.42 39.70
CA ILE A 44 37.69 14.10 39.54
C ILE A 44 36.18 14.22 39.78
N LYS A 45 35.76 14.89 40.87
CA LYS A 45 34.34 15.09 41.17
C LYS A 45 33.63 15.93 40.12
N THR A 46 34.29 16.96 39.61
CA THR A 46 33.74 17.85 38.58
C THR A 46 33.60 17.13 37.24
N PHE A 47 34.59 16.33 36.86
CA PHE A 47 34.54 15.49 35.67
C PHE A 47 33.43 14.43 35.75
N ILE A 48 33.30 13.75 36.90
CA ILE A 48 32.22 12.77 37.13
C ILE A 48 30.86 13.47 37.00
N ASN A 49 30.64 14.59 37.70
CA ASN A 49 29.37 15.31 37.65
C ASN A 49 29.03 15.82 36.24
N ALA A 50 30.01 16.39 35.53
CA ALA A 50 29.82 16.87 34.16
C ALA A 50 29.53 15.71 33.19
N SER A 51 30.23 14.57 33.35
CA SER A 51 30.01 13.37 32.54
C SER A 51 28.63 12.76 32.81
N THR A 52 28.22 12.64 34.08
CA THR A 52 26.89 12.14 34.45
C THR A 52 25.78 13.04 33.90
N ALA A 53 25.95 14.37 33.97
CA ALA A 53 25.00 15.32 33.37
C ALA A 53 24.96 15.18 31.84
N PHE A 54 26.12 15.08 31.19
CA PHE A 54 26.23 14.89 29.74
C PHE A 54 25.56 13.60 29.28
N PHE A 55 25.89 12.46 29.88
CA PHE A 55 25.26 11.17 29.55
C PHE A 55 23.76 11.20 29.84
N GLY A 56 23.32 11.80 30.96
CA GLY A 56 21.90 11.98 31.25
C GLY A 56 21.16 12.76 30.16
N CYS A 57 21.71 13.89 29.72
CA CYS A 57 21.16 14.69 28.63
C CYS A 57 21.19 13.95 27.29
N PHE A 58 22.29 13.27 26.97
CA PHE A 58 22.46 12.50 25.73
C PHE A 58 21.47 11.35 25.65
N PHE A 59 21.35 10.54 26.70
CA PHE A 59 20.39 9.42 26.73
C PHE A 59 18.95 9.91 26.73
N SER A 60 18.64 11.05 27.37
CA SER A 60 17.30 11.65 27.30
C SER A 60 16.96 12.11 25.87
N PHE A 61 17.92 12.74 25.18
CA PHE A 61 17.76 13.12 23.78
C PHE A 61 17.61 11.90 22.86
N LEU A 62 18.44 10.87 23.04
CA LEU A 62 18.35 9.62 22.30
C LEU A 62 17.00 8.92 22.52
N ALA A 63 16.53 8.86 23.76
CA ALA A 63 15.21 8.30 24.10
C ALA A 63 14.07 9.07 23.42
N ALA A 64 14.14 10.40 23.40
CA ALA A 64 13.15 11.24 22.71
C ALA A 64 13.15 10.98 21.19
N LEU A 65 14.33 10.87 20.57
CA LEU A 65 14.45 10.52 19.14
C LEU A 65 13.88 9.14 18.83
N LEU A 66 14.21 8.13 19.64
CA LEU A 66 13.68 6.78 19.47
C LEU A 66 12.16 6.73 19.64
N MET A 67 11.62 7.45 20.63
CA MET A 67 10.18 7.55 20.86
C MET A 67 9.48 8.22 19.66
N PHE A 68 10.03 9.31 19.13
CA PHE A 68 9.49 9.98 17.94
C PHE A 68 9.50 9.06 16.71
N GLN A 69 10.59 8.32 16.49
CA GLN A 69 10.65 7.33 15.39
C GLN A 69 9.66 6.20 15.58
N PHE A 70 9.50 5.70 16.81
CA PHE A 70 8.54 4.66 17.14
C PHE A 70 7.10 5.12 16.86
N LEU A 71 6.74 6.34 17.26
CA LEU A 71 5.42 6.92 16.98
C LEU A 71 5.18 7.04 15.46
N LYS A 72 6.12 7.63 14.72
CA LYS A 72 6.02 7.77 13.25
C LYS A 72 5.87 6.41 12.56
N TYR A 73 6.63 5.40 13.01
CA TYR A 73 6.53 4.04 12.48
C TYR A 73 5.17 3.41 12.79
N HIS A 74 4.67 3.56 14.01
CA HIS A 74 3.40 2.98 14.42
C HIS A 74 2.19 3.60 13.70
N GLU A 75 2.20 4.91 13.48
CA GLU A 75 1.19 5.59 12.65
C GLU A 75 1.19 5.07 11.22
N LYS A 76 2.36 4.96 10.59
CA LYS A 76 2.49 4.39 9.24
C LYS A 76 1.97 2.95 9.18
N GLN A 77 2.22 2.14 10.21
CA GLN A 77 1.69 0.77 10.28
C GLN A 77 0.16 0.73 10.42
N LYS A 78 -0.43 1.66 11.17
CA LYS A 78 -1.90 1.78 11.26
C LYS A 78 -2.50 2.13 9.90
N GLU A 79 -1.90 3.07 9.20
CA GLU A 79 -2.31 3.50 7.87
C GLU A 79 -2.26 2.34 6.87
N VAL A 80 -1.13 1.65 6.77
CA VAL A 80 -0.95 0.46 5.92
C VAL A 80 -2.00 -0.60 6.24
N LYS A 81 -2.26 -0.88 7.52
CA LYS A 81 -3.30 -1.86 7.92
C LYS A 81 -4.69 -1.42 7.48
N ARG A 82 -5.03 -0.13 7.59
CA ARG A 82 -6.32 0.42 7.17
C ARG A 82 -6.49 0.33 5.66
N THR A 83 -5.53 0.82 4.89
CA THR A 83 -5.56 0.80 3.42
C THR A 83 -5.58 -0.62 2.88
N THR A 84 -4.81 -1.54 3.47
CA THR A 84 -4.85 -2.98 3.12
C THR A 84 -6.24 -3.59 3.33
N ARG A 85 -6.93 -3.23 4.43
CA ARG A 85 -8.31 -3.71 4.68
C ARG A 85 -9.29 -3.17 3.64
N LEU A 86 -9.18 -1.88 3.30
CA LEU A 86 -10.00 -1.27 2.26
C LEU A 86 -9.76 -1.94 0.90
N TYR A 87 -8.49 -2.12 0.53
CA TYR A 87 -8.10 -2.79 -0.70
C TYR A 87 -8.67 -4.21 -0.80
N LYS A 88 -8.65 -5.00 0.29
CA LYS A 88 -9.25 -6.34 0.28
C LYS A 88 -10.76 -6.33 0.06
N LYS A 89 -11.47 -5.36 0.65
CA LYS A 89 -12.91 -5.18 0.45
C LYS A 89 -13.21 -4.78 -0.98
N LEU A 90 -12.47 -3.80 -1.50
CA LEU A 90 -12.52 -3.38 -2.89
C LEU A 90 -12.27 -4.60 -3.80
N LYS A 91 -11.15 -5.33 -3.65
CA LYS A 91 -10.81 -6.58 -4.39
C LYS A 91 -11.98 -7.57 -4.47
N LYS A 92 -12.71 -7.75 -3.37
CA LYS A 92 -13.90 -8.60 -3.32
C LYS A 92 -15.06 -8.03 -4.13
N GLU A 93 -15.36 -6.74 -3.96
CA GLU A 93 -16.41 -6.03 -4.69
C GLU A 93 -16.23 -6.13 -6.20
N TYR A 94 -15.02 -5.87 -6.72
CA TYR A 94 -14.74 -6.03 -8.15
C TYR A 94 -14.90 -7.46 -8.62
N ARG A 95 -14.47 -8.46 -7.86
CA ARG A 95 -14.65 -9.85 -8.28
C ARG A 95 -16.13 -10.18 -8.49
N ASN A 96 -16.99 -9.66 -7.62
CA ASN A 96 -18.44 -9.80 -7.76
C ASN A 96 -18.94 -9.04 -9.00
N ASN A 97 -18.57 -7.77 -9.14
CA ASN A 97 -19.01 -6.93 -10.25
C ASN A 97 -18.54 -7.46 -11.60
N TYR A 98 -17.29 -7.91 -11.67
CA TYR A 98 -16.70 -8.52 -12.84
C TYR A 98 -17.52 -9.73 -13.31
N ALA A 99 -17.89 -10.64 -12.39
CA ALA A 99 -18.74 -11.78 -12.75
C ALA A 99 -20.09 -11.32 -13.33
N VAL A 100 -20.73 -10.34 -12.69
CA VAL A 100 -22.00 -9.76 -13.17
C VAL A 100 -21.84 -9.11 -14.55
N LEU A 101 -20.76 -8.35 -14.77
CA LEU A 101 -20.47 -7.69 -16.03
C LEU A 101 -20.21 -8.69 -17.16
N ILE A 102 -19.49 -9.78 -16.89
CA ILE A 102 -19.27 -10.84 -17.88
C ILE A 102 -20.60 -11.49 -18.28
N ASP A 103 -21.46 -11.81 -17.31
CA ASP A 103 -22.77 -12.37 -17.59
C ASP A 103 -23.64 -11.39 -18.37
N LEU A 104 -23.67 -10.12 -17.97
CA LEU A 104 -24.39 -9.06 -18.68
C LEU A 104 -23.88 -8.90 -20.12
N GLY A 105 -22.56 -8.93 -20.35
CA GLY A 105 -21.96 -8.83 -21.68
C GLY A 105 -22.37 -9.99 -22.58
N LYS A 106 -22.46 -11.21 -22.04
CA LYS A 106 -22.97 -12.39 -22.77
C LYS A 106 -24.44 -12.22 -23.12
N GLU A 107 -25.28 -11.80 -22.17
CA GLU A 107 -26.70 -11.58 -22.42
C GLU A 107 -26.94 -10.48 -23.47
N ILE A 108 -26.17 -9.39 -23.44
CA ILE A 108 -26.25 -8.33 -24.45
C ILE A 108 -25.87 -8.87 -25.83
N THR A 109 -24.80 -9.66 -25.92
CA THR A 109 -24.32 -10.25 -27.18
C THR A 109 -25.29 -11.29 -27.73
N ASN A 110 -25.89 -12.11 -26.86
CA ASN A 110 -26.86 -13.15 -27.22
C ASN A 110 -28.25 -12.57 -27.53
N GLY A 111 -28.61 -11.42 -26.96
CA GLY A 111 -29.91 -10.76 -27.10
C GLY A 111 -30.28 -10.28 -28.51
N SER A 112 -29.45 -10.57 -29.51
CA SER A 112 -29.59 -10.21 -30.93
C SER A 112 -29.49 -8.69 -31.21
N THR A 113 -29.49 -8.33 -32.49
CA THR A 113 -29.58 -6.93 -32.93
C THR A 113 -30.88 -6.25 -32.48
N GLU A 114 -31.88 -7.00 -32.04
CA GLU A 114 -33.17 -6.49 -31.58
C GLU A 114 -33.20 -6.11 -30.09
N LEU A 115 -32.15 -6.39 -29.30
CA LEU A 115 -32.15 -6.07 -27.86
C LEU A 115 -32.42 -4.58 -27.60
N ALA A 116 -31.87 -3.68 -28.43
CA ALA A 116 -32.13 -2.25 -28.33
C ALA A 116 -33.62 -1.92 -28.52
N LYS A 117 -34.26 -2.52 -29.52
CA LYS A 117 -35.70 -2.38 -29.76
C LYS A 117 -36.51 -2.93 -28.58
N LEU A 118 -36.14 -4.12 -28.09
CA LEU A 118 -36.81 -4.78 -26.97
C LEU A 118 -36.70 -4.00 -25.65
N LEU A 119 -35.53 -3.42 -25.34
CA LEU A 119 -35.35 -2.56 -24.17
C LEU A 119 -36.22 -1.29 -24.26
N ARG A 120 -36.47 -0.79 -25.46
CA ARG A 120 -37.32 0.38 -25.71
C ARG A 120 -38.82 0.04 -25.61
N GLU A 121 -39.23 -1.07 -26.20
CA GLU A 121 -40.65 -1.40 -26.41
C GLU A 121 -41.24 -2.34 -25.35
N ASN A 122 -40.40 -3.15 -24.67
CA ASN A 122 -40.84 -4.18 -23.74
C ASN A 122 -40.39 -3.86 -22.30
N GLN A 123 -41.35 -3.42 -21.48
CA GLN A 123 -41.11 -3.08 -20.07
C GLN A 123 -40.50 -4.23 -19.27
N LYS A 124 -40.91 -5.49 -19.50
CA LYS A 124 -40.36 -6.64 -18.76
C LYS A 124 -38.88 -6.85 -19.04
N ILE A 125 -38.47 -6.67 -20.30
CA ILE A 125 -37.05 -6.81 -20.69
C ILE A 125 -36.23 -5.68 -20.08
N ARG A 126 -36.79 -4.46 -20.04
CA ARG A 126 -36.16 -3.34 -19.34
C ARG A 126 -36.00 -3.61 -17.85
N GLU A 127 -37.04 -4.11 -17.17
CA GLU A 127 -36.98 -4.47 -15.75
C GLU A 127 -35.92 -5.55 -15.48
N LEU A 128 -35.80 -6.56 -16.33
CA LEU A 128 -34.76 -7.58 -16.22
C LEU A 128 -33.35 -6.99 -16.40
N PHE A 129 -33.17 -6.08 -17.36
CA PHE A 129 -31.91 -5.37 -17.56
C PHE A 129 -31.56 -4.53 -16.33
N VAL A 130 -32.54 -3.78 -15.81
CA VAL A 130 -32.40 -2.97 -14.60
C VAL A 130 -31.97 -3.84 -13.41
N LEU A 131 -32.63 -4.99 -13.19
CA LEU A 131 -32.26 -5.94 -12.14
C LEU A 131 -30.84 -6.48 -12.31
N ALA A 132 -30.39 -6.74 -13.53
CA ALA A 132 -29.01 -7.17 -13.79
C ALA A 132 -27.99 -6.08 -13.42
N VAL A 133 -28.27 -4.82 -13.76
CA VAL A 133 -27.40 -3.67 -13.43
C VAL A 133 -27.37 -3.42 -11.92
N TYR A 134 -28.51 -3.51 -11.22
CA TYR A 134 -28.57 -3.35 -9.74
C TYR A 134 -27.83 -4.43 -8.95
N ARG A 135 -27.39 -5.53 -9.59
CA ARG A 135 -26.50 -6.52 -8.96
C ARG A 135 -25.05 -6.04 -8.87
N LEU A 136 -24.70 -4.98 -9.58
CA LEU A 136 -23.41 -4.32 -9.45
C LEU A 136 -23.39 -3.51 -8.16
N ASP A 137 -22.37 -3.75 -7.33
CA ASP A 137 -22.20 -3.10 -6.03
C ASP A 137 -20.92 -2.26 -6.09
N PHE A 138 -21.03 -0.93 -6.07
CA PHE A 138 -19.89 -0.02 -6.10
C PHE A 138 -19.72 0.79 -4.81
N VAL A 139 -20.32 0.33 -3.69
CA VAL A 139 -20.32 1.07 -2.42
C VAL A 139 -18.91 1.38 -1.93
N MET A 140 -17.97 0.44 -2.02
CA MET A 140 -16.60 0.70 -1.59
C MET A 140 -15.88 1.65 -2.53
N TYR A 141 -16.15 1.56 -3.84
CA TYR A 141 -15.60 2.48 -4.83
C TYR A 141 -16.06 3.91 -4.53
N ASP A 142 -17.37 4.14 -4.49
CA ASP A 142 -17.96 5.47 -4.32
C ASP A 142 -17.59 6.13 -2.99
N SER A 143 -17.56 5.33 -1.91
CA SER A 143 -17.36 5.85 -0.56
C SER A 143 -15.90 6.10 -0.23
N TYR A 144 -14.96 5.33 -0.79
CA TYR A 144 -13.58 5.30 -0.30
C TYR A 144 -12.51 5.43 -1.38
N TYR A 145 -12.79 5.11 -2.65
CA TYR A 145 -11.75 5.04 -3.68
C TYR A 145 -10.97 6.35 -3.85
N HIS A 146 -11.68 7.46 -4.00
CA HIS A 146 -11.06 8.77 -4.22
C HIS A 146 -10.53 9.43 -2.94
N MET A 147 -10.94 8.95 -1.77
CA MET A 147 -10.55 9.51 -0.46
C MET A 147 -9.39 8.76 0.21
N THR A 148 -8.94 7.66 -0.39
CA THR A 148 -7.91 6.79 0.17
C THR A 148 -6.60 6.98 -0.56
N ASP A 149 -5.52 7.22 0.18
CA ASP A 149 -4.18 7.09 -0.39
C ASP A 149 -3.86 5.60 -0.59
N TRP A 150 -3.70 5.21 -1.86
CA TRP A 150 -3.38 3.85 -2.25
C TRP A 150 -1.87 3.60 -2.36
N GLN A 151 -1.01 4.63 -2.23
CA GLN A 151 0.44 4.44 -2.22
C GLN A 151 0.93 3.38 -1.21
N PRO A 152 0.38 3.30 0.02
CA PRO A 152 0.83 2.31 1.00
C PRO A 152 0.62 0.86 0.58
N ILE A 153 -0.29 0.56 -0.35
CA ILE A 153 -0.53 -0.82 -0.80
C ILE A 153 0.40 -1.25 -1.93
N HIS A 154 0.95 -0.33 -2.72
CA HIS A 154 1.88 -0.67 -3.82
C HIS A 154 3.14 -1.40 -3.34
N VAL A 155 3.57 -1.11 -2.11
CA VAL A 155 4.73 -1.77 -1.48
C VAL A 155 4.44 -3.22 -1.14
N ASN A 156 3.19 -3.54 -0.77
CA ASN A 156 2.82 -4.86 -0.26
C ASN A 156 2.14 -5.75 -1.31
N GLU A 157 1.53 -5.15 -2.33
CA GLU A 157 0.73 -5.82 -3.35
C GLU A 157 1.21 -5.40 -4.75
N LYS A 158 2.01 -6.27 -5.38
CA LYS A 158 2.71 -6.02 -6.66
C LYS A 158 1.77 -5.63 -7.81
N HIS A 159 0.51 -6.06 -7.75
CA HIS A 159 -0.49 -5.84 -8.81
C HIS A 159 -1.62 -4.90 -8.39
N SER A 160 -1.47 -4.23 -7.24
CA SER A 160 -2.49 -3.30 -6.70
C SER A 160 -2.93 -2.23 -7.69
N GLU A 161 -1.98 -1.56 -8.36
CA GLU A 161 -2.27 -0.50 -9.32
C GLU A 161 -3.16 -0.98 -10.47
N ARG A 162 -2.83 -2.14 -11.06
CA ARG A 162 -3.65 -2.71 -12.13
C ARG A 162 -5.03 -3.13 -11.67
N TYR A 163 -5.16 -3.65 -10.44
CA TYR A 163 -6.48 -3.92 -9.89
C TYR A 163 -7.28 -2.63 -9.72
N LEU A 164 -6.69 -1.56 -9.18
CA LEU A 164 -7.31 -0.22 -9.07
C LEU A 164 -7.78 0.31 -10.43
N GLU A 165 -6.99 0.14 -11.49
CA GLU A 165 -7.44 0.47 -12.84
C GLU A 165 -8.65 -0.35 -13.28
N LEU A 166 -8.68 -1.67 -13.00
CA LEU A 166 -9.80 -2.54 -13.33
C LEU A 166 -11.08 -2.15 -12.56
N PHE A 167 -10.95 -1.70 -11.30
CA PHE A 167 -12.06 -1.13 -10.54
C PHE A 167 -12.69 0.05 -11.26
N GLU A 168 -11.87 1.04 -11.59
CA GLU A 168 -12.32 2.24 -12.28
C GLU A 168 -12.97 1.91 -13.62
N GLN A 169 -12.42 0.97 -14.38
CA GLN A 169 -13.00 0.51 -15.64
C GLN A 169 -14.35 -0.19 -15.46
N SER A 170 -14.48 -1.04 -14.44
CA SER A 170 -15.75 -1.69 -14.13
C SER A 170 -16.83 -0.67 -13.74
N HIS A 171 -16.47 0.36 -12.98
CA HIS A 171 -17.36 1.46 -12.61
C HIS A 171 -17.77 2.31 -13.82
N GLN A 172 -16.85 2.58 -14.76
CA GLN A 172 -17.19 3.26 -16.02
C GLN A 172 -18.22 2.47 -16.85
N ILE A 173 -18.16 1.14 -16.84
CA ILE A 173 -19.16 0.29 -17.52
C ILE A 173 -20.51 0.40 -16.82
N GLU A 174 -20.52 0.37 -15.49
CA GLU A 174 -21.73 0.55 -14.70
C GLU A 174 -22.43 1.88 -15.02
N TYR A 175 -21.68 2.97 -15.11
CA TYR A 175 -22.22 4.28 -15.47
C TYR A 175 -22.88 4.29 -16.86
N LEU A 176 -22.31 3.56 -17.83
CA LEU A 176 -22.92 3.40 -19.15
C LEU A 176 -24.23 2.59 -19.07
N CYS A 177 -24.26 1.55 -18.24
CA CYS A 177 -25.47 0.77 -17.99
C CYS A 177 -26.56 1.62 -17.30
N GLN A 178 -26.18 2.47 -16.34
CA GLN A 178 -27.10 3.40 -15.67
C GLN A 178 -27.78 4.36 -16.66
N ALA A 179 -27.06 4.83 -17.70
CA ALA A 179 -27.66 5.68 -18.73
C ALA A 179 -28.84 5.01 -19.46
N ILE A 180 -28.83 3.68 -19.58
CA ILE A 180 -29.95 2.89 -20.12
C ILE A 180 -31.06 2.77 -19.08
N VAL A 181 -30.72 2.45 -17.84
CA VAL A 181 -31.67 2.30 -16.71
C VAL A 181 -32.47 3.59 -16.48
N GLU A 182 -31.80 4.73 -16.50
CA GLU A 182 -32.39 6.05 -16.31
C GLU A 182 -33.10 6.60 -17.55
N ASN A 183 -33.15 5.80 -18.64
CA ASN A 183 -33.81 6.14 -19.89
C ASN A 183 -33.30 7.48 -20.49
N LYS A 184 -32.01 7.77 -20.30
CA LYS A 184 -31.33 8.97 -20.85
C LYS A 184 -31.12 8.87 -22.37
N ILE A 185 -31.27 7.68 -22.94
CA ILE A 185 -31.13 7.39 -24.37
C ILE A 185 -32.52 7.19 -24.98
N SER A 186 -32.90 8.03 -25.94
CA SER A 186 -34.27 8.05 -26.49
C SER A 186 -34.42 7.32 -27.83
N THR A 187 -33.32 7.02 -28.53
CA THR A 187 -33.37 6.39 -29.86
C THR A 187 -32.83 4.96 -29.82
N GLU A 188 -33.40 4.11 -30.66
CA GLU A 188 -32.97 2.71 -30.81
C GLU A 188 -31.52 2.62 -31.31
N GLU A 189 -31.12 3.48 -32.25
CA GLU A 189 -29.76 3.50 -32.79
C GLU A 189 -28.72 3.89 -31.72
N SER A 190 -28.99 4.93 -30.92
CA SER A 190 -28.10 5.30 -29.82
C SER A 190 -28.02 4.21 -28.76
N LEU A 191 -29.13 3.52 -28.48
CA LEU A 191 -29.14 2.40 -27.54
C LEU A 191 -28.33 1.21 -28.07
N ARG A 192 -28.46 0.90 -29.36
CA ARG A 192 -27.65 -0.12 -30.03
C ARG A 192 -26.15 0.21 -29.96
N GLN A 193 -25.77 1.45 -30.24
CA GLN A 193 -24.38 1.90 -30.13
C GLN A 193 -23.85 1.81 -28.70
N LEU A 194 -24.68 2.17 -27.71
CA LEU A 194 -24.32 2.07 -26.30
C LEU A 194 -24.14 0.61 -25.86
N LEU A 195 -25.02 -0.30 -26.27
CA LEU A 195 -24.88 -1.73 -25.99
C LEU A 195 -23.59 -2.30 -26.60
N VAL A 196 -23.23 -1.90 -27.82
CA VAL A 196 -21.95 -2.26 -28.45
C VAL A 196 -20.76 -1.71 -27.68
N LEU A 197 -20.83 -0.46 -27.21
CA LEU A 197 -19.77 0.14 -26.40
C LEU A 197 -19.60 -0.59 -25.06
N ILE A 198 -20.71 -0.95 -24.40
CA ILE A 198 -20.72 -1.70 -23.15
C ILE A 198 -20.04 -3.05 -23.34
N THR A 199 -20.42 -3.83 -24.36
CA THR A 199 -19.80 -5.14 -24.62
C THR A 199 -18.32 -5.02 -24.95
N GLN A 200 -17.92 -4.06 -25.79
CA GLN A 200 -16.50 -3.81 -26.08
C GLN A 200 -15.68 -3.47 -24.82
N LYS A 201 -16.23 -2.67 -23.92
CA LYS A 201 -15.56 -2.34 -22.65
C LYS A 201 -15.48 -3.54 -21.72
N ILE A 202 -16.53 -4.37 -21.66
CA ILE A 202 -16.52 -5.63 -20.89
C ILE A 202 -15.46 -6.58 -21.46
N ASP A 203 -15.36 -6.72 -22.78
CA ASP A 203 -14.34 -7.56 -23.41
C ASP A 203 -12.93 -7.06 -23.13
N CYS A 204 -12.70 -5.74 -23.18
CA CYS A 204 -11.42 -5.15 -22.81
C CYS A 204 -11.08 -5.39 -21.33
N LEU A 205 -12.06 -5.25 -20.43
CA LEU A 205 -11.92 -5.56 -19.01
C LEU A 205 -11.55 -7.05 -18.82
N HIS A 206 -12.23 -7.95 -19.52
CA HIS A 206 -11.97 -9.40 -19.49
C HIS A 206 -10.56 -9.76 -19.95
N GLN A 207 -10.10 -9.16 -21.06
CA GLN A 207 -8.73 -9.37 -21.57
C GLN A 207 -7.69 -8.92 -20.55
N ARG A 208 -7.88 -7.73 -19.95
CA ARG A 208 -6.96 -7.20 -18.93
C ARG A 208 -6.96 -8.03 -17.65
N GLN A 209 -8.13 -8.51 -17.20
CA GLN A 209 -8.24 -9.41 -16.06
C GLN A 209 -7.48 -10.71 -16.32
N THR A 210 -7.66 -11.32 -17.50
CA THR A 210 -6.96 -12.55 -17.89
C THR A 210 -5.43 -12.37 -17.89
N VAL A 211 -4.94 -11.24 -18.42
CA VAL A 211 -3.50 -10.90 -18.37
C VAL A 211 -3.00 -10.75 -16.94
N LEU A 212 -3.84 -10.27 -16.04
CA LEU A 212 -3.49 -10.11 -14.64
C LEU A 212 -3.46 -11.47 -13.93
N ASP A 213 -4.45 -12.33 -14.16
CA ASP A 213 -4.51 -13.69 -13.60
C ASP A 213 -3.31 -14.54 -14.04
N LEU A 214 -2.91 -14.45 -15.31
CA LEU A 214 -1.71 -15.13 -15.84
C LEU A 214 -0.41 -14.65 -15.16
N LYS A 215 -0.37 -13.41 -14.68
CA LYS A 215 0.79 -12.85 -13.95
C LYS A 215 0.74 -13.14 -12.45
N GLU A 216 -0.45 -13.44 -11.91
CA GLU A 216 -0.63 -13.90 -10.53
C GLU A 216 -0.38 -15.40 -10.38
N GLN A 217 -0.39 -16.19 -11.47
CA GLN A 217 0.02 -17.59 -11.41
C GLN A 217 1.48 -17.69 -10.91
N PRO A 218 1.73 -18.48 -9.84
CA PRO A 218 3.11 -18.78 -9.49
C PRO A 218 3.75 -19.46 -10.70
N VAL A 219 4.92 -18.96 -11.10
CA VAL A 219 5.81 -19.73 -11.96
C VAL A 219 6.01 -21.05 -11.23
N GLU A 220 5.44 -22.15 -11.73
CA GLU A 220 5.81 -23.48 -11.30
C GLU A 220 7.33 -23.56 -11.47
N LEU A 221 8.05 -23.49 -10.36
CA LEU A 221 9.47 -23.78 -10.34
C LEU A 221 9.58 -25.29 -10.59
N ASP A 222 9.77 -25.65 -11.86
CA ASP A 222 10.66 -26.74 -12.22
C ASP A 222 12.04 -26.42 -11.63
N SER A 223 12.27 -26.82 -10.38
CA SER A 223 13.59 -27.09 -9.82
C SER A 223 13.43 -27.72 -8.44
N GLU A 224 13.35 -29.05 -8.44
CA GLU A 224 13.97 -29.84 -7.40
C GLU A 224 15.46 -29.47 -7.33
N TYR A 225 15.81 -28.54 -6.47
CA TYR A 225 17.12 -28.56 -5.83
C TYR A 225 16.89 -28.76 -4.34
N VAL A 226 16.92 -30.03 -3.95
CA VAL A 226 17.10 -30.46 -2.57
C VAL A 226 18.44 -29.87 -2.10
N LEU A 227 18.37 -28.79 -1.32
CA LEU A 227 19.48 -28.36 -0.48
C LEU A 227 19.54 -29.33 0.71
N GLU A 228 20.31 -30.41 0.57
CA GLU A 228 20.80 -31.18 1.70
C GLU A 228 21.67 -30.25 2.54
N THR A 229 21.12 -29.71 3.63
CA THR A 229 21.91 -29.08 4.68
C THR A 229 22.51 -30.18 5.56
N GLU A 230 23.81 -30.42 5.44
CA GLU A 230 24.59 -31.14 6.44
C GLU A 230 24.43 -30.47 7.82
N PRO A 231 24.16 -31.21 8.90
CA PRO A 231 24.10 -30.63 10.24
C PRO A 231 25.52 -30.31 10.72
N ALA A 232 25.73 -29.04 11.10
CA ALA A 232 26.94 -28.60 11.80
C ALA A 232 27.09 -29.38 13.11
N GLY A 233 28.11 -30.25 13.17
CA GLY A 233 28.52 -30.92 14.39
C GLY A 233 29.04 -29.91 15.40
N VAL A 234 28.27 -29.73 16.48
CA VAL A 234 28.71 -29.03 17.68
C VAL A 234 29.48 -30.03 18.53
N GLU A 235 30.80 -29.89 18.61
CA GLU A 235 31.62 -30.59 19.61
C GLU A 235 31.27 -30.00 21.00
N MET A 236 30.56 -30.79 21.80
CA MET A 236 30.32 -30.50 23.21
C MET A 236 31.60 -30.84 23.98
N VAL A 237 32.30 -29.82 24.47
CA VAL A 237 33.33 -29.99 25.51
C VAL A 237 32.63 -30.44 26.79
N GLN A 238 32.91 -31.66 27.25
CA GLN A 238 32.60 -32.11 28.61
C GLN A 238 33.78 -31.81 29.55
N GLU A 239 33.43 -31.62 30.82
CA GLU A 239 34.24 -31.19 31.99
C GLU A 239 35.64 -31.82 32.12
#